data_AF-A0A0Q4KNS0-F1
#
_entry.id   AF-A0A0Q4KNS0-F1
#
_cell.length_a   1.000
_cell.length_b   1.000
_cell.length_c   1.000
_cell.angle_alpha   90.00
_cell.angle_beta   90.00
_cell.angle_gamma   90.00
#
_symmetry.space_group_name_H-M   'P 1'
#
loop_
_entity.id
_entity.type
_entity.pdbx_description
1 polymer ?
#
loop_
_entity_poly.entity_id
_entity_poly.type
_entity_poly.pdbx_seq_one_letter_code
_entity_poly.pdbx_strand_id
1 'polypeptide(L)'
;MGAAGANSSATPETKWRATESYDNEQFSPTLEQRWLSHGGMSRQDVVCSAGACSVSASSKATIDYDRIKRARDFDVGGALNVAKRVRMFVAIANQFDHDPGASPDHRRKPIQGST
;
A
#
# COMPACT_ATOMS: atom_id res chain seq x y z
N MET A 1 -1.34 -6.53 -27.77
CA MET A 1 -2.14 -7.52 -27.04
C MET A 1 -1.70 -7.47 -25.58
N GLY A 2 -2.55 -6.96 -24.69
CA GLY A 2 -2.22 -6.77 -23.28
C GLY A 2 -2.33 -8.10 -22.53
N ALA A 3 -1.39 -8.37 -21.63
CA ALA A 3 -1.50 -9.48 -20.69
C ALA A 3 -2.66 -9.19 -19.71
N ALA A 4 -3.86 -9.63 -20.07
CA ALA A 4 -4.95 -9.75 -19.12
C ALA A 4 -4.53 -10.73 -18.03
N GLY A 5 -4.40 -10.24 -16.79
CA GLY A 5 -3.92 -11.02 -15.65
C GLY A 5 -2.53 -10.64 -15.13
N ALA A 6 -1.91 -9.57 -15.64
CA ALA A 6 -0.70 -9.03 -15.02
C ALA A 6 -1.02 -8.42 -13.64
N ASN A 7 -0.72 -9.15 -12.57
CA ASN A 7 -0.77 -8.65 -11.20
C ASN A 7 0.49 -7.80 -10.95
N SER A 8 0.40 -6.49 -11.16
CA SER A 8 1.42 -5.52 -10.79
C SER A 8 1.51 -5.42 -9.26
N SER A 9 2.28 -6.34 -8.65
CA SER A 9 2.43 -6.41 -7.21
C SER A 9 3.26 -5.23 -6.71
N ALA A 10 2.59 -4.23 -6.16
CA ALA A 10 3.21 -3.12 -5.48
C ALA A 10 3.94 -3.61 -4.21
N THR A 11 5.24 -3.89 -4.31
CA THR A 11 6.00 -4.52 -3.22
C THR A 11 6.87 -3.48 -2.51
N PRO A 12 6.52 -3.04 -1.29
CA PRO A 12 7.39 -2.17 -0.52
C PRO A 12 8.68 -2.93 -0.14
N GLU A 13 9.81 -2.24 -0.13
CA GLU A 13 11.11 -2.85 0.26
C GLU A 13 11.11 -3.35 1.72
N THR A 14 10.37 -2.69 2.59
CA THR A 14 10.26 -3.04 4.01
C THR A 14 8.86 -2.73 4.51
N LYS A 15 8.33 -3.67 5.29
CA LYS A 15 7.02 -3.58 5.95
C LYS A 15 7.19 -3.88 7.44
N TRP A 16 6.78 -2.94 8.27
CA TRP A 16 6.74 -3.09 9.73
C TRP A 16 5.31 -2.93 10.24
N ARG A 17 4.96 -3.73 11.25
CA ARG A 17 3.74 -3.58 12.03
C ARG A 17 4.07 -3.76 13.49
N ALA A 18 3.69 -2.79 14.30
CA ALA A 18 3.76 -2.86 15.75
C ALA A 18 2.34 -2.81 16.31
N THR A 19 2.10 -3.59 17.36
CA THR A 19 0.83 -3.57 18.09
C THR A 19 1.16 -3.54 19.57
N GLU A 20 0.62 -2.54 20.25
CA GLU A 20 0.71 -2.38 21.70
C GLU A 20 -0.69 -2.55 22.27
N SER A 21 -0.82 -3.38 23.30
CA SER A 21 -2.11 -3.64 23.92
C SER A 21 -1.93 -3.74 25.42
N TYR A 22 -2.92 -3.21 26.14
CA TYR A 22 -3.06 -3.40 27.57
C TYR A 22 -4.41 -4.06 27.82
N ASP A 23 -4.52 -4.89 28.85
CA ASP A 23 -5.77 -5.57 29.20
C ASP A 23 -5.92 -5.62 30.71
N ASN A 24 -7.14 -5.31 31.15
CA ASN A 24 -7.59 -5.55 32.51
C ASN A 24 -9.09 -5.92 32.51
N GLU A 25 -9.64 -6.11 33.70
CA GLU A 25 -11.03 -6.54 33.88
C GLU A 25 -12.09 -5.55 33.36
N GLN A 26 -11.75 -4.28 33.15
CA GLN A 26 -12.70 -3.23 32.76
C GLN A 26 -12.51 -2.75 31.33
N PHE A 27 -11.26 -2.66 30.85
CA PHE A 27 -10.94 -2.10 29.56
C PHE A 27 -9.69 -2.71 28.95
N SER A 28 -9.60 -2.62 27.62
CA SER A 28 -8.49 -3.19 26.86
C SER A 28 -8.15 -2.27 25.66
N PRO A 29 -7.32 -1.24 25.83
CA PRO A 29 -6.94 -0.37 24.74
C PRO A 29 -5.88 -1.06 23.87
N THR A 30 -5.92 -0.77 22.58
CA THR A 30 -5.02 -1.29 21.56
C THR A 30 -4.54 -0.16 20.68
N LEU A 31 -3.24 -0.11 20.45
CA LEU A 31 -2.61 0.76 19.48
C LEU A 31 -1.96 -0.09 18.38
N GLU A 32 -2.24 0.23 17.12
CA GLU A 32 -1.61 -0.41 15.97
C GLU A 32 -0.90 0.64 15.11
N GLN A 33 0.35 0.33 14.74
CA GLN A 33 1.17 1.15 13.86
C GLN A 33 1.66 0.31 12.69
N ARG A 34 1.60 0.87 11.48
CA ARG A 34 2.05 0.20 10.26
C ARG A 34 2.93 1.13 9.44
N TRP A 35 4.09 0.65 9.00
CA TRP A 35 5.02 1.40 8.17
C TRP A 35 5.36 0.62 6.90
N LEU A 36 5.21 1.27 5.77
CA LEU A 36 5.61 0.76 4.46
C LEU A 36 6.68 1.70 3.88
N SER A 37 7.80 1.14 3.46
CA SER A 37 8.83 1.89 2.74
C SER A 37 8.41 2.19 1.29
N HIS A 38 9.23 2.97 0.57
CA HIS A 38 9.13 3.00 -0.89
C HIS A 38 9.37 1.59 -1.47
N GLY A 39 8.89 1.37 -2.69
CA GLY A 39 9.10 0.12 -3.43
C GLY A 39 8.80 0.27 -4.92
N GLY A 40 9.09 -0.78 -5.68
CA GLY A 40 8.75 -0.92 -7.10
C GLY A 40 7.57 -1.89 -7.29
N MET A 41 6.92 -1.87 -8.46
CA MET A 41 5.74 -2.72 -8.69
C MET A 41 5.98 -3.84 -9.70
N SER A 42 7.03 -3.77 -10.54
CA SER A 42 7.29 -4.86 -11.49
C SER A 42 8.76 -4.94 -11.92
N ARG A 43 9.33 -6.15 -11.91
CA ARG A 43 10.61 -6.45 -12.59
C ARG A 43 10.45 -6.77 -14.07
N GLN A 44 9.21 -6.82 -14.57
CA GLN A 44 8.90 -7.23 -15.94
C GLN A 44 8.84 -6.05 -16.91
N ASP A 45 8.66 -4.83 -16.38
CA ASP A 45 8.55 -3.61 -17.18
C ASP A 45 9.87 -2.84 -17.21
N VAL A 46 10.20 -2.24 -18.35
CA VAL A 46 11.34 -1.33 -18.47
C VAL A 46 10.85 0.09 -18.21
N VAL A 47 11.43 0.76 -17.21
CA VAL A 47 11.12 2.17 -16.92
C VAL A 47 12.04 3.07 -17.73
N CYS A 48 11.49 3.91 -18.59
CA CYS A 48 12.25 4.91 -19.33
C CYS A 48 11.40 6.13 -19.69
N SER A 49 12.05 7.26 -19.94
CA SER A 49 11.38 8.51 -20.34
C SER A 49 10.83 8.41 -21.77
N ALA A 50 9.73 9.11 -22.04
CA ALA A 50 9.18 9.22 -23.39
C ALA A 50 10.25 9.66 -24.40
N GLY A 51 10.49 8.86 -25.44
CA GLY A 51 11.51 9.11 -26.46
C GLY A 51 12.90 8.51 -26.20
N ALA A 52 13.16 7.95 -25.01
CA ALA A 52 14.45 7.31 -24.65
C ALA A 52 14.38 5.77 -24.63
N CYS A 53 13.21 5.21 -24.91
CA CYS A 53 12.96 3.78 -24.85
C CYS A 53 13.29 3.12 -26.20
N SER A 54 14.34 2.31 -26.25
CA SER A 54 14.63 1.46 -27.40
C SER A 54 13.55 0.37 -27.50
N VAL A 55 12.70 0.48 -28.53
CA VAL A 55 11.70 -0.51 -29.01
C VAL A 55 11.13 -1.46 -27.95
N SER A 56 9.85 -1.28 -27.62
CA SER A 56 9.09 -2.20 -26.78
C SER A 56 9.23 -3.64 -27.29
N ALA A 57 10.02 -4.47 -26.61
CA ALA A 57 10.14 -5.89 -26.94
C ALA A 57 8.79 -6.56 -26.64
N SER A 58 8.36 -7.50 -27.48
CA SER A 58 7.12 -8.27 -27.32
C SER A 58 7.01 -9.03 -25.99
N SER A 59 8.09 -9.07 -25.20
CA SER A 59 8.19 -9.71 -23.87
C SER A 59 8.30 -8.75 -22.68
N LYS A 60 8.45 -7.42 -22.88
CA LYS A 60 8.56 -6.43 -21.78
C LYS A 60 7.87 -5.13 -22.14
N ALA A 61 6.80 -4.79 -21.42
CA ALA A 61 6.13 -3.51 -21.58
C ALA A 61 7.01 -2.37 -21.05
N THR A 62 6.89 -1.21 -21.67
CA THR A 62 7.65 -0.01 -21.31
C THR A 62 6.73 0.96 -20.59
N ILE A 63 7.08 1.36 -19.37
CA ILE A 63 6.26 2.23 -18.51
C ILE A 63 7.05 3.47 -18.09
N ASP A 64 6.37 4.58 -17.89
CA ASP A 64 6.97 5.85 -17.46
C ASP A 64 7.09 5.98 -15.94
N TYR A 65 6.46 5.08 -15.17
CA TYR A 65 6.39 5.18 -13.72
C TYR A 65 6.27 3.81 -13.01
N ASP A 66 7.24 3.50 -12.13
CA ASP A 66 7.20 2.28 -11.29
C ASP A 66 7.54 2.51 -9.81
N ARG A 67 7.05 3.59 -9.19
CA ARG A 67 7.32 3.85 -7.76
C ARG A 67 6.07 3.86 -6.89
N ILE A 68 6.17 3.23 -5.73
CA ILE A 68 5.19 3.30 -4.64
C ILE A 68 5.70 4.28 -3.57
N LYS A 69 4.81 5.12 -3.05
CA LYS A 69 5.14 6.07 -1.98
C LYS A 69 5.18 5.38 -0.61
N ARG A 70 6.01 5.89 0.32
CA ARG A 70 5.96 5.48 1.73
C ARG A 70 4.57 5.72 2.31
N ALA A 71 4.14 4.85 3.22
CA ALA A 71 2.89 5.00 3.97
C ALA A 71 3.11 4.70 5.45
N ARG A 72 2.40 5.42 6.32
CA ARG A 72 2.43 5.25 7.78
C ARG A 72 1.02 5.39 8.33
N ASP A 73 0.51 4.30 8.88
CA ASP A 73 -0.86 4.24 9.41
C ASP A 73 -0.83 4.04 10.92
N PHE A 74 -1.83 4.61 11.58
CA PHE A 74 -1.98 4.57 13.02
C PHE A 74 -3.44 4.41 13.38
N ASP A 75 -3.75 3.30 14.04
CA ASP A 75 -5.10 2.93 14.44
C ASP A 75 -5.14 2.80 15.96
N VAL A 76 -6.15 3.36 16.59
CA VAL A 76 -6.40 3.17 18.03
C VAL A 76 -7.75 2.51 18.18
N GLY A 77 -7.80 1.51 19.03
CA GLY A 77 -9.03 0.83 19.36
C GLY A 77 -9.03 0.32 20.78
N GLY A 78 -10.06 -0.43 21.09
CA GLY A 78 -10.11 -1.16 22.33
C GLY A 78 -11.52 -1.59 22.67
N ALA A 79 -11.65 -2.07 23.91
CA ALA A 79 -12.92 -2.52 24.43
C ALA A 79 -13.16 -2.06 25.86
N LEU A 80 -14.44 -1.97 26.23
CA LEU A 80 -14.93 -1.53 27.53
C LEU A 80 -16.00 -2.49 28.02
N ASN A 81 -15.85 -3.05 29.22
CA ASN A 81 -16.87 -3.85 29.88
C ASN A 81 -17.86 -2.92 30.59
N VAL A 82 -19.01 -2.66 29.96
CA VAL A 82 -20.04 -1.75 30.48
C VAL A 82 -20.99 -2.44 31.46
N ALA A 83 -21.09 -3.77 31.42
CA ALA A 83 -21.77 -4.59 32.42
C ALA A 83 -21.16 -5.99 32.47
N LYS A 84 -21.52 -6.82 33.47
CA LYS A 84 -20.99 -8.19 33.67
C LYS A 84 -21.05 -9.10 32.42
N ARG A 85 -21.91 -8.79 31.45
CA ARG A 85 -22.08 -9.54 30.20
C ARG A 85 -22.13 -8.65 28.96
N VAL A 86 -21.76 -7.38 29.08
CA VAL A 86 -21.82 -6.43 27.96
C VAL A 86 -20.46 -5.78 27.78
N ARG A 87 -19.88 -5.95 26.59
CA ARG A 87 -18.61 -5.36 26.17
C ARG A 87 -18.82 -4.54 24.91
N MET A 88 -18.36 -3.30 24.93
CA MET A 88 -18.37 -2.40 23.79
C MET A 88 -16.97 -2.35 23.17
N PHE A 89 -16.91 -2.15 21.85
CA PHE A 89 -15.67 -2.04 21.10
C PHE A 89 -15.65 -0.73 20.32
N VAL A 90 -14.50 -0.09 20.28
CA VAL A 90 -14.27 1.13 19.51
C VAL A 90 -13.00 0.97 18.70
N ALA A 91 -13.01 1.48 17.48
CA ALA A 91 -11.83 1.58 16.63
C ALA A 91 -11.91 2.88 15.84
N ILE A 92 -10.79 3.59 15.83
CA ILE A 92 -10.57 4.81 15.06
C ILE A 92 -9.34 4.53 14.21
N ALA A 93 -9.57 4.39 12.91
CA ALA A 93 -8.52 4.09 11.95
C ALA A 93 -7.95 5.37 11.32
N ASN A 94 -6.73 5.29 10.82
CA ASN A 94 -6.07 6.34 10.05
C ASN A 94 -6.07 7.71 10.77
N GLN A 95 -5.61 7.76 12.02
CA GLN A 95 -5.67 8.99 12.82
C GLN A 95 -4.90 10.18 12.25
N PHE A 96 -3.98 9.94 11.32
CA PHE A 96 -3.16 10.98 10.71
C PHE A 96 -3.66 11.39 9.31
N ASP A 97 -4.85 10.95 8.91
CA ASP A 97 -5.48 11.28 7.63
C ASP A 97 -4.50 11.12 6.45
N HIS A 98 -3.76 10.02 6.48
CA HIS A 98 -2.77 9.73 5.47
C HIS A 98 -3.41 8.79 4.45
N ASP A 99 -3.65 9.30 3.24
CA ASP A 99 -4.09 8.44 2.14
C ASP A 99 -3.07 7.31 1.93
N PRO A 100 -3.51 6.05 1.79
CA PRO A 100 -2.63 5.01 1.29
C PRO A 100 -2.10 5.49 -0.05
N GLY A 101 -0.77 5.55 -0.20
CA GLY A 101 -0.13 6.12 -1.38
C GLY A 101 -0.79 5.58 -2.65
N ALA A 102 -1.38 6.49 -3.44
CA ALA A 102 -2.31 6.14 -4.50
C ALA A 102 -1.81 4.99 -5.38
N SER A 103 -2.66 3.96 -5.58
CA SER A 103 -2.36 2.77 -6.39
C SER A 103 -1.79 3.19 -7.74
N PRO A 104 -0.51 2.95 -8.05
CA PRO A 104 0.14 3.65 -9.16
C PRO A 104 -0.40 3.33 -10.56
N ASP A 105 -1.36 2.42 -10.66
CA ASP A 105 -2.05 2.02 -11.88
C ASP A 105 -2.64 3.21 -12.66
N HIS A 106 -3.18 4.23 -11.97
CA HIS A 106 -3.67 5.44 -12.64
C HIS A 106 -2.57 6.38 -13.14
N ARG A 107 -1.29 6.11 -12.83
CA ARG A 107 -0.12 6.83 -13.33
C ARG A 107 0.74 6.03 -14.31
N ARG A 108 0.41 4.76 -14.54
CA ARG A 108 1.06 3.94 -15.57
C ARG A 108 0.42 4.30 -16.92
N LYS A 109 1.07 5.17 -17.69
CA LYS A 109 0.68 5.34 -19.10
C LYS A 109 1.56 4.42 -19.94
N PRO A 110 0.99 3.56 -20.80
CA PRO A 110 1.77 2.86 -21.79
C PRO A 110 2.44 3.91 -22.68
N ILE A 111 3.77 3.91 -22.73
CA ILE A 111 4.49 4.72 -23.72
C ILE A 111 4.34 3.95 -25.03
N GLN A 112 3.29 4.24 -25.81
CA GLN A 112 3.21 3.75 -27.17
C GLN A 112 4.32 4.45 -27.96
N GLY A 113 5.32 3.69 -28.38
CA GLY A 113 6.30 4.18 -29.34
C GLY A 113 5.56 4.62 -30.59
N SER A 114 5.61 5.92 -30.90
CA SER A 114 5.20 6.43 -32.21
C SER A 114 6.04 5.70 -33.25
N THR A 115 5.35 5.04 -34.18
CA THR A 115 5.95 4.67 -35.46
C THR A 115 6.20 5.93 -36.28
#